data_AF-A0A183FQF5-F1
#
_entry.id   AF-A0A183FQF5-F1
#
_cell.length_a   1.000
_cell.length_b   1.000
_cell.length_c   1.000
_cell.angle_alpha   90.00
_cell.angle_beta   90.00
_cell.angle_gamma   90.00
#
_symmetry.space_group_name_H-M   'P 1'
#
loop_
_entity.id
_entity.type
_entity.pdbx_description
1 polymer ?
#
loop_
_entity_poly.entity_id
_entity_poly.type
_entity_poly.pdbx_seq_one_letter_code
_entity_poly.pdbx_strand_id
1 'polypeptide(L)'
;MLMVSVSSNTHDFTIVNIRFRKRGIVAPTITTVNETWQSATGAILTAARSELGATKPERRKGKEKKNVREDKSLYHMFLGEKRADNWRKYQEAKKVAKKTVAVARATHYDDINEKLELRDGEQFLYRLAKVRHRQTVVV
;
A
#
# COMPACT_ATOMS: atom_id res chain seq x y z
N MET A 1 -5.92 -35.13 38.26
CA MET A 1 -6.16 -35.97 37.08
C MET A 1 -7.24 -35.29 36.25
N LEU A 2 -6.85 -34.65 35.14
CA LEU A 2 -7.76 -33.98 34.21
C LEU A 2 -7.35 -34.44 32.80
N MET A 3 -8.31 -34.98 32.06
CA MET A 3 -8.11 -35.55 30.74
C MET A 3 -7.92 -34.45 29.69
N VAL A 4 -6.95 -34.67 28.80
CA VAL A 4 -6.78 -33.88 27.58
C VAL A 4 -7.41 -34.70 26.45
N SER A 5 -8.54 -34.24 25.92
CA SER A 5 -9.06 -34.74 24.65
C SER A 5 -8.63 -33.78 23.55
N VAL A 6 -7.77 -34.25 22.64
CA VAL A 6 -7.46 -33.57 21.38
C VAL A 6 -8.42 -34.12 20.34
N SER A 7 -9.39 -33.32 19.92
CA SER A 7 -10.26 -33.65 18.78
C SER A 7 -9.66 -33.01 17.53
N SER A 8 -9.15 -33.84 16.63
CA SER A 8 -8.72 -33.42 15.29
C SER A 8 -9.95 -33.30 14.39
N ASN A 9 -10.35 -32.08 14.03
CA ASN A 9 -11.21 -31.86 12.87
C ASN A 9 -10.75 -30.63 12.10
N THR A 10 -10.56 -30.85 10.80
CA THR A 10 -10.22 -29.88 9.76
C THR A 10 -11.28 -28.79 9.70
N HIS A 11 -10.80 -27.53 9.67
CA HIS A 11 -11.58 -26.28 9.69
C HIS A 11 -12.06 -25.82 11.07
N ASP A 12 -11.14 -25.55 11.99
CA ASP A 12 -11.20 -24.32 12.80
C ASP A 12 -9.98 -24.22 13.74
N PHE A 13 -9.13 -23.23 13.49
CA PHE A 13 -8.06 -22.86 14.42
C PHE A 13 -8.70 -22.11 15.60
N THR A 14 -9.16 -22.86 16.61
CA THR A 14 -9.54 -22.29 17.90
C THR A 14 -8.29 -21.96 18.71
N ILE A 15 -8.08 -20.67 19.02
CA ILE A 15 -6.99 -20.21 19.86
C ILE A 15 -7.30 -20.56 21.33
N VAL A 16 -6.30 -21.13 22.00
CA VAL A 16 -6.30 -21.52 23.41
C VAL A 16 -6.61 -20.33 24.33
N ASN A 17 -7.62 -20.47 25.18
CA ASN A 17 -7.98 -19.50 26.22
C ASN A 17 -6.85 -19.37 27.25
N ILE A 18 -6.23 -18.19 27.37
CA ILE A 18 -5.35 -17.84 28.49
C ILE A 18 -6.23 -17.36 29.66
N ARG A 19 -6.30 -18.16 30.71
CA ARG A 19 -7.12 -17.90 31.91
C ARG A 19 -6.37 -17.00 32.90
N PHE A 20 -6.60 -15.68 32.86
CA PHE A 20 -6.16 -14.79 33.94
C PHE A 20 -7.10 -14.89 35.14
N ARG A 21 -6.59 -15.38 36.28
CA ARG A 21 -7.35 -15.51 37.53
C ARG A 21 -6.99 -14.36 38.48
N LYS A 22 -8.03 -13.71 39.00
CA LYS A 22 -8.06 -12.72 40.11
C LYS A 22 -7.53 -11.31 39.82
N ARG A 23 -8.42 -10.46 39.29
CA ARG A 23 -8.91 -9.19 39.88
C ARG A 23 -10.04 -8.70 38.97
N GLY A 24 -11.13 -8.19 39.55
CA GLY A 24 -12.41 -7.96 38.87
C GLY A 24 -12.32 -7.05 37.64
N ILE A 25 -12.08 -7.66 36.48
CA ILE A 25 -12.14 -7.02 35.18
C ILE A 25 -13.21 -7.78 34.39
N VAL A 26 -14.19 -7.03 33.88
CA VAL A 26 -15.26 -7.53 33.02
C VAL A 26 -14.62 -8.26 31.83
N ALA A 27 -15.08 -9.49 31.57
CA ALA A 27 -14.55 -10.29 30.48
C ALA A 27 -14.78 -9.55 29.15
N PRO A 28 -13.77 -9.49 28.26
CA PRO A 28 -13.94 -8.84 26.96
C PRO A 28 -14.97 -9.63 26.15
N THR A 29 -15.96 -8.91 25.60
CA THR A 29 -16.86 -9.41 24.56
C THR A 29 -16.03 -10.15 23.52
N ILE A 30 -16.42 -11.39 23.21
CA ILE A 30 -15.75 -12.21 22.19
C ILE A 30 -15.85 -11.44 20.88
N THR A 31 -14.77 -10.77 20.51
CA THR A 31 -14.63 -10.06 19.24
C THR A 31 -13.85 -10.96 18.30
N THR A 32 -14.29 -10.99 17.04
CA THR A 32 -13.67 -11.82 16.03
C THR A 32 -12.21 -11.38 15.82
N VAL A 33 -11.32 -12.29 15.39
CA VAL A 33 -9.89 -11.98 15.15
C VAL A 33 -9.73 -10.74 14.26
N ASN A 34 -10.63 -10.56 13.31
CA ASN A 34 -10.67 -9.38 12.44
C ASN A 34 -10.93 -8.09 13.23
N GLU A 35 -11.87 -8.07 14.16
CA GLU A 35 -12.17 -6.89 14.99
C GLU A 35 -11.00 -6.53 15.92
N THR A 36 -10.36 -7.54 16.52
CA THR A 36 -9.16 -7.33 17.35
C THR A 36 -8.01 -6.76 16.52
N TRP A 37 -7.79 -7.29 15.32
CA TRP A 37 -6.77 -6.79 14.40
C TRP A 37 -7.06 -5.36 13.92
N GLN A 38 -8.31 -5.04 13.59
CA GLN A 38 -8.73 -3.69 13.19
C GLN A 38 -8.55 -2.70 14.34
N SER A 39 -8.87 -3.09 15.58
CA SER A 39 -8.67 -2.28 16.77
C SER A 39 -7.18 -2.00 17.03
N ALA A 40 -6.33 -3.03 17.00
CA ALA A 40 -4.89 -2.88 17.18
C ALA A 40 -4.26 -2.00 16.10
N THR A 41 -4.65 -2.19 14.84
CA THR A 41 -4.19 -1.36 13.72
C THR A 41 -4.63 0.09 13.88
N GLY A 42 -5.86 0.33 14.34
CA GLY A 42 -6.39 1.66 14.65
C GLY A 42 -5.63 2.36 15.78
N ALA A 43 -5.27 1.63 16.83
CA ALA A 43 -4.49 2.16 17.95
C ALA A 43 -3.07 2.56 17.52
N ILE A 44 -2.39 1.70 16.74
CA ILE A 44 -1.06 1.97 16.18
C ILE A 44 -1.11 3.20 15.26
N LEU A 45 -2.12 3.29 14.40
CA LEU A 45 -2.29 4.43 13.48
C LEU A 45 -2.50 5.75 14.25
N THR A 46 -3.26 5.69 15.34
CA THR A 46 -3.54 6.85 16.20
C THR A 46 -2.29 7.30 16.94
N ALA A 47 -1.54 6.35 17.53
CA ALA A 47 -0.28 6.64 18.20
C ALA A 47 0.75 7.24 17.24
N ALA A 48 0.92 6.64 16.05
CA ALA A 48 1.84 7.14 15.03
C ALA A 48 1.50 8.57 14.57
N ARG A 49 0.21 8.90 14.44
CA ARG A 49 -0.25 10.26 14.09
C ARG A 49 0.00 11.27 15.21
N SER A 50 -0.08 10.84 16.46
CA SER A 50 0.19 11.68 17.63
C SER A 50 1.68 12.00 17.74
N GLU A 51 2.54 11.00 17.56
CA GLU A 51 4.00 11.12 17.71
C GLU A 51 4.67 11.80 16.50
N LEU A 52 4.27 11.44 15.27
CA LEU A 52 4.94 11.89 14.05
C LEU A 52 4.22 13.06 13.36
N GLY A 53 3.11 13.52 13.95
CA GLY A 53 2.17 14.43 13.32
C GLY A 53 1.46 13.81 12.11
N ALA A 54 0.48 14.53 11.57
CA ALA A 54 -0.12 14.16 10.30
C ALA A 54 0.87 14.49 9.18
N THR A 55 1.70 13.52 8.79
CA THR A 55 2.50 13.65 7.56
C THR A 55 1.51 13.91 6.42
N LYS A 56 1.60 15.08 5.76
CA LYS A 56 0.85 15.34 4.53
C LYS A 56 1.06 14.10 3.67
N PRO A 57 0.02 13.31 3.37
CA PRO A 57 0.21 12.28 2.38
C PRO A 57 0.56 13.09 1.14
N GLU A 58 1.81 13.00 0.67
CA GLU A 58 2.19 13.59 -0.61
C GLU A 58 1.40 12.80 -1.64
N ARG A 59 0.15 13.22 -1.79
CA ARG A 59 -0.84 12.69 -2.69
C ARG A 59 -0.45 13.26 -4.02
N ARG A 60 0.58 12.67 -4.61
CA ARG A 60 0.56 12.42 -6.04
C ARG A 60 -0.56 11.41 -6.28
N LYS A 61 -1.82 11.85 -6.13
CA LYS A 61 -2.97 11.24 -6.82
C LYS A 61 -2.85 11.63 -8.29
N GLY A 62 -1.73 11.25 -8.90
CA GLY A 62 -1.52 11.42 -10.33
C GLY A 62 -2.54 10.57 -11.05
N LYS A 63 -3.21 11.13 -12.05
CA LYS A 63 -4.06 10.39 -13.00
C LYS A 63 -3.32 9.15 -13.54
N GLU A 64 -2.00 9.23 -13.64
CA GLU A 64 -1.08 8.12 -13.94
C GLU A 64 -1.33 6.87 -13.10
N LYS A 65 -1.37 6.97 -11.77
CA LYS A 65 -1.58 5.79 -10.88
C LYS A 65 -2.95 5.15 -11.09
N LYS A 66 -3.98 5.95 -11.39
CA LYS A 66 -5.33 5.44 -11.66
C LYS A 66 -5.36 4.67 -12.97
N ASN A 67 -4.81 5.25 -14.03
CA ASN A 67 -4.81 4.65 -15.37
C ASN A 67 -3.97 3.37 -15.43
N VAL A 68 -2.81 3.34 -14.75
CA VAL A 68 -1.98 2.13 -14.64
C VAL A 68 -2.67 1.03 -13.83
N ARG A 69 -3.44 1.39 -12.78
CA ARG A 69 -4.23 0.41 -12.01
C ARG A 69 -5.37 -0.16 -12.85
N GLU A 70 -6.01 0.67 -13.67
CA GLU A 70 -7.12 0.27 -14.53
C GLU A 70 -6.66 -0.64 -15.68
N ASP A 71 -5.52 -0.33 -16.30
CA ASP A 71 -4.83 -1.23 -17.25
C ASP A 71 -4.58 -2.62 -16.64
N LYS A 72 -4.01 -2.68 -15.42
CA LYS A 72 -3.80 -3.93 -14.69
C LYS A 72 -5.10 -4.67 -14.37
N SER A 73 -6.12 -3.96 -13.91
CA SER A 73 -7.44 -4.52 -13.60
C SER A 73 -8.05 -5.21 -14.82
N LEU A 74 -8.05 -4.54 -15.97
CA LEU A 74 -8.62 -5.05 -17.20
C LEU A 74 -7.80 -6.22 -17.77
N TYR A 75 -6.49 -6.24 -17.55
CA TYR A 75 -5.67 -7.40 -17.87
C TYR A 75 -6.10 -8.64 -17.06
N HIS A 76 -6.31 -8.49 -15.76
CA HIS A 76 -6.78 -9.61 -14.91
C HIS A 76 -8.20 -10.07 -15.30
N MET A 77 -9.10 -9.14 -15.63
CA MET A 77 -10.44 -9.47 -16.12
C MET A 77 -10.39 -10.19 -17.48
N PHE A 78 -9.50 -9.78 -18.38
CA PHE A 78 -9.26 -10.50 -19.64
C PHE A 78 -8.73 -11.91 -19.41
N LEU A 79 -7.81 -12.11 -18.46
CA LEU A 79 -7.28 -13.44 -18.14
C LEU A 79 -8.37 -14.37 -17.57
N GLY A 80 -9.32 -13.83 -16.81
CA GLY A 80 -10.45 -14.59 -16.27
C GLY A 80 -11.45 -15.02 -17.35
N GLU A 81 -11.96 -14.06 -18.13
CA GLU A 81 -13.11 -14.32 -19.03
C GLU A 81 -12.76 -14.45 -20.52
N LYS A 82 -11.51 -14.23 -20.95
CA LYS A 82 -10.98 -14.37 -22.34
C LYS A 82 -11.89 -13.89 -23.48
N ARG A 83 -12.82 -12.97 -23.20
CA ARG A 83 -13.75 -12.38 -24.17
C ARG A 83 -13.06 -11.34 -25.06
N ALA A 84 -13.48 -11.26 -26.32
CA ALA A 84 -12.99 -10.28 -27.28
C ALA A 84 -13.23 -8.83 -26.81
N ASP A 85 -14.37 -8.56 -26.15
CA ASP A 85 -14.66 -7.25 -25.58
C ASP A 85 -13.68 -6.86 -24.46
N ASN A 86 -13.31 -7.83 -23.61
CA ASN A 86 -12.35 -7.60 -22.53
C ASN A 86 -10.95 -7.31 -23.08
N TRP A 87 -10.57 -7.97 -24.18
CA TRP A 87 -9.33 -7.67 -24.90
C TRP A 87 -9.31 -6.24 -25.45
N ARG A 88 -10.40 -5.80 -26.09
CA ARG A 88 -10.51 -4.43 -26.63
C ARG A 88 -10.43 -3.38 -25.52
N LYS A 89 -11.13 -3.60 -24.40
CA LYS A 89 -11.09 -2.71 -23.23
C LYS A 89 -9.68 -2.61 -22.64
N TYR A 90 -8.99 -3.74 -22.48
CA TYR A 90 -7.60 -3.76 -22.02
C TYR A 90 -6.67 -2.95 -22.93
N GLN A 91 -6.77 -3.12 -24.26
CA GLN A 91 -5.93 -2.38 -25.21
C GLN A 91 -6.10 -0.86 -25.10
N GLU A 92 -7.34 -0.39 -24.97
CA GLU A 92 -7.60 1.04 -24.80
C GLU A 92 -7.06 1.58 -23.47
N ALA A 93 -7.28 0.86 -22.36
CA ALA A 93 -6.71 1.26 -21.07
C ALA A 93 -5.18 1.26 -21.08
N LYS A 94 -4.55 0.28 -21.73
CA LYS A 94 -3.09 0.22 -21.91
C LYS A 94 -2.55 1.42 -22.68
N LYS A 95 -3.22 1.82 -23.77
CA LYS A 95 -2.84 3.03 -24.54
C LYS A 95 -2.95 4.28 -23.67
N VAL A 96 -4.05 4.43 -22.94
CA VAL A 96 -4.28 5.58 -22.04
C VAL A 96 -3.22 5.61 -20.93
N ALA A 97 -2.92 4.47 -20.31
CA ALA A 97 -1.90 4.35 -19.28
C ALA A 97 -0.52 4.73 -19.82
N LYS A 98 -0.10 4.16 -20.96
CA LYS A 98 1.17 4.50 -21.62
C LYS A 98 1.29 5.99 -21.93
N LYS A 99 0.24 6.59 -22.52
CA LYS A 99 0.22 8.03 -22.83
C LYS A 99 0.34 8.86 -21.56
N THR A 100 -0.38 8.49 -20.50
CA THR A 100 -0.35 9.21 -19.23
C THR A 100 1.03 9.13 -18.56
N VAL A 101 1.67 7.96 -18.58
CA VAL A 101 3.03 7.76 -18.05
C VAL A 101 4.04 8.56 -18.86
N ALA A 102 3.92 8.59 -20.20
CA ALA A 102 4.79 9.37 -21.05
C ALA A 102 4.67 10.88 -20.75
N VAL A 103 3.45 11.41 -20.63
CA VAL A 103 3.20 12.80 -20.23
C VAL A 103 3.78 13.10 -18.85
N ALA A 104 3.53 12.24 -17.87
CA ALA A 104 4.06 12.44 -16.53
C ALA A 104 5.60 12.44 -16.48
N ARG A 105 6.24 11.57 -17.27
CA ARG A 105 7.71 11.56 -17.42
C ARG A 105 8.22 12.82 -18.10
N ALA A 106 7.59 13.26 -19.19
CA ALA A 106 7.97 14.50 -19.87
C ALA A 106 7.88 15.68 -18.89
N THR A 107 6.73 15.88 -18.24
CA THR A 107 6.56 16.94 -17.23
C THR A 107 7.56 16.85 -16.09
N HIS A 108 7.93 15.64 -15.64
CA HIS A 108 8.93 15.48 -14.60
C HIS A 108 10.32 15.93 -15.04
N TYR A 109 10.72 15.61 -16.27
CA TYR A 109 12.02 16.02 -16.80
C TYR A 109 12.03 17.48 -17.25
N ASP A 110 10.91 18.02 -17.72
CA ASP A 110 10.76 19.46 -18.00
C ASP A 110 10.97 20.29 -16.72
N ASP A 111 10.32 19.93 -15.60
CA ASP A 111 10.51 20.60 -14.29
C ASP A 111 11.95 20.46 -13.76
N ILE A 112 12.60 19.31 -14.00
CA ILE A 112 14.02 19.15 -13.67
C ILE A 112 14.86 20.07 -14.55
N ASN A 113 14.59 20.13 -15.85
CA ASN A 113 15.36 20.93 -16.80
C ASN A 113 15.25 22.42 -16.48
N GLU A 114 14.05 22.93 -16.20
CA GLU A 114 13.85 24.31 -15.75
C GLU A 114 14.70 24.66 -14.52
N LYS A 115 14.86 23.74 -13.57
CA LYS A 115 15.72 23.94 -12.39
C LYS A 115 17.21 23.91 -12.71
N LEU A 116 17.60 23.24 -13.79
CA LEU A 116 18.98 23.21 -14.26
C LEU A 116 19.38 24.49 -14.98
N GLU A 117 18.45 25.15 -15.66
CA GLU A 117 18.68 26.44 -16.32
C GLU A 117 18.86 27.61 -15.32
N LEU A 118 18.56 27.38 -14.03
CA LEU A 118 18.83 28.36 -12.97
C LEU A 118 20.31 28.37 -12.57
N ARG A 119 20.79 29.53 -12.09
CA ARG A 119 22.19 29.73 -11.66
C ARG A 119 22.67 28.71 -10.61
N ASP A 120 21.76 28.12 -9.85
CA ASP A 120 22.03 27.13 -8.79
C ASP A 120 21.85 25.66 -9.26
N GLY A 121 21.70 25.41 -10.57
CA GLY A 121 21.45 24.08 -11.15
C GLY A 121 22.50 23.02 -10.77
N GLU A 122 23.77 23.41 -10.65
CA GLU A 122 24.86 22.53 -10.18
C GLU A 122 24.62 22.03 -8.75
N GLN A 123 24.18 22.91 -7.85
CA GLN A 123 23.90 22.55 -6.46
C GLN A 123 22.68 21.62 -6.38
N PHE A 124 21.70 21.80 -7.27
CA PHE A 124 20.55 20.91 -7.40
C PHE A 124 20.95 19.50 -7.86
N LEU A 125 21.79 19.37 -8.90
CA LEU A 125 22.32 18.07 -9.36
C LEU A 125 23.08 17.33 -8.26
N TYR A 126 23.95 18.04 -7.53
CA TYR A 126 24.70 17.46 -6.43
C TYR A 126 23.77 16.87 -5.34
N ARG A 127 22.72 17.61 -4.97
CA ARG A 127 21.70 17.12 -4.02
C ARG A 127 20.96 15.89 -4.57
N LEU A 128 20.55 15.92 -5.84
CA LEU A 128 19.82 14.82 -6.49
C LEU A 128 20.66 13.53 -6.53
N ALA A 129 21.93 13.65 -6.93
CA ALA A 129 22.87 12.53 -6.98
C ALA A 129 23.10 11.93 -5.59
N LYS A 130 23.27 12.77 -4.57
CA LYS A 130 23.45 12.33 -3.18
C LYS A 130 22.24 11.57 -2.64
N VAL A 131 21.01 12.02 -2.95
CA VAL A 131 19.78 11.31 -2.56
C VAL A 131 19.70 9.95 -3.25
N ARG A 132 19.98 9.87 -4.56
CA ARG A 132 19.99 8.59 -5.29
C ARG A 132 21.01 7.61 -4.71
N HIS A 133 22.22 8.07 -4.44
CA HIS A 133 23.26 7.22 -3.85
C HIS A 133 22.84 6.63 -2.51
N ARG A 134 22.18 7.42 -1.65
CA ARG A 134 21.61 6.92 -0.39
C ARG A 134 20.52 5.88 -0.61
N GLN A 135 19.69 6.01 -1.65
CA GLN A 135 18.65 5.03 -1.96
C GLN A 135 19.21 3.70 -2.46
N THR A 136 20.33 3.71 -3.19
CA THR A 136 20.96 2.48 -3.70
C THR A 136 21.79 1.73 -2.67
N VAL A 137 22.28 2.41 -1.63
CA VAL A 137 23.10 1.81 -0.56
C VAL A 137 22.24 1.22 0.57
N VAL A 138 20.94 1.55 0.65
CA VAL A 138 20.00 1.04 1.68
C VAL A 138 19.20 -0.17 1.15
N VAL A 139 19.82 -1.02 0.33
CA VAL A 139 19.28 -2.34 -0.07
C VAL A 139 19.96 -3.41 0.76
#